data_AF-A0A436FC35-F1
#
_entry.id   AF-A0A436FC35-F1
#
_cell.length_a   1.000
_cell.length_b   1.000
_cell.length_c   1.000
_cell.angle_alpha   90.00
_cell.angle_beta   90.00
_cell.angle_gamma   90.00
#
_symmetry.space_group_name_H-M   'P 1'
#
loop_
_entity.id
_entity.type
_entity.pdbx_description
1 polymer ?
#
loop_
_entity_poly.entity_id
_entity_poly.type
_entity_poly.pdbx_seq_one_letter_code
_entity_poly.pdbx_strand_id
1 'polypeptide(L)'
;MDKTASGWMNGFIGVLIFSGSLPATRVAVRDFDPTFLTSARAAIAGLLGLALLLLFRQKRPERGDLLSLVIVALGVVVGFPLLTALALKHVTTAHSIIFVGLLPLATAIFGVLRGGDRPRPAFWLFSCIGSALVAGFALTQGVTASPVGDGLM
;
A
#
# COMPACT_ATOMS: atom_id res chain seq x y z
N MET A 1 -12.13 -26.06 -2.16
CA MET A 1 -11.90 -24.93 -3.10
C MET A 1 -10.47 -25.08 -3.61
N ASP A 2 -10.26 -25.11 -4.93
CA ASP A 2 -8.91 -25.24 -5.50
C ASP A 2 -8.02 -24.09 -5.03
N LYS A 3 -6.81 -24.40 -4.55
CA LYS A 3 -5.88 -23.39 -3.99
C LYS A 3 -5.62 -22.25 -4.99
N THR A 4 -5.57 -22.58 -6.28
CA THR A 4 -5.40 -21.62 -7.37
C THR A 4 -6.62 -20.70 -7.50
N ALA A 5 -7.83 -21.25 -7.52
CA ALA A 5 -9.07 -20.46 -7.63
C ALA A 5 -9.27 -19.52 -6.42
N SER A 6 -8.93 -19.99 -5.21
CA SER A 6 -8.94 -19.14 -4.01
C SER A 6 -7.93 -17.99 -4.10
N GLY A 7 -6.75 -18.22 -4.68
CA GLY A 7 -5.74 -17.17 -4.90
C GLY A 7 -6.23 -16.09 -5.85
N TRP A 8 -6.84 -16.48 -6.99
CA TRP A 8 -7.43 -15.55 -7.95
C TRP A 8 -8.57 -14.73 -7.34
N MET A 9 -9.47 -15.36 -6.60
CA MET A 9 -10.60 -14.67 -5.96
C MET A 9 -10.13 -13.67 -4.90
N ASN A 10 -9.20 -14.06 -4.03
CA ASN A 10 -8.64 -13.16 -3.02
C ASN A 10 -7.91 -11.97 -3.66
N GLY A 11 -7.14 -12.23 -4.73
CA GLY A 11 -6.47 -11.18 -5.50
C GLY A 11 -7.46 -10.19 -6.11
N PHE A 12 -8.54 -10.69 -6.73
CA PHE A 12 -9.58 -9.85 -7.32
C PHE A 12 -10.32 -8.99 -6.28
N ILE A 13 -10.68 -9.57 -5.13
CA ILE A 13 -11.27 -8.83 -4.01
C ILE A 13 -10.34 -7.71 -3.55
N GLY A 14 -9.03 -7.99 -3.45
CA GLY A 14 -8.02 -6.97 -3.17
C GLY A 14 -8.04 -5.84 -4.18
N VAL A 15 -7.97 -6.14 -5.48
CA VAL A 15 -8.03 -5.13 -6.55
C VAL A 15 -9.28 -4.26 -6.44
N LEU A 16 -10.45 -4.85 -6.21
CA LEU A 16 -11.70 -4.11 -6.05
C LEU A 16 -11.63 -3.12 -4.88
N ILE A 17 -11.22 -3.58 -3.68
CA ILE A 17 -11.15 -2.75 -2.48
C ILE A 17 -10.12 -1.61 -2.66
N PHE A 18 -8.97 -1.91 -3.27
CA PHE A 18 -7.88 -0.93 -3.42
C PHE A 18 -8.13 0.07 -4.54
N SER A 19 -8.79 -0.32 -5.64
CA SER A 19 -9.03 0.56 -6.80
C SER A 19 -9.79 1.84 -6.45
N GLY A 20 -10.77 1.76 -5.54
CA GLY A 20 -11.55 2.91 -5.08
C GLY A 20 -10.89 3.72 -3.96
N SER A 21 -9.86 3.20 -3.30
CA SER A 21 -9.30 3.80 -2.08
C SER A 21 -8.60 5.14 -2.34
N LEU A 22 -7.81 5.25 -3.41
CA LEU A 22 -7.10 6.49 -3.75
C LEU A 22 -8.06 7.63 -4.20
N PRO A 23 -9.02 7.39 -5.12
CA PRO A 23 -10.04 8.39 -5.45
C PRO A 23 -10.82 8.85 -4.22
N ALA A 24 -11.26 7.91 -3.36
CA ALA A 24 -11.98 8.24 -2.13
C ALA A 24 -11.13 9.08 -1.17
N THR A 25 -9.84 8.76 -1.01
CA THR A 25 -8.90 9.55 -0.19
C THR A 25 -8.74 10.97 -0.73
N ARG A 26 -8.61 11.13 -2.05
CA ARG A 26 -8.47 12.44 -2.69
C ARG A 26 -9.70 13.31 -2.49
N VAL A 27 -10.90 12.73 -2.57
CA VAL A 27 -12.15 13.46 -2.28
C VAL A 27 -12.20 13.84 -0.81
N ALA A 28 -11.95 12.90 0.10
CA ALA A 28 -12.08 13.14 1.53
C ALA A 28 -11.06 14.15 2.08
N VAL A 29 -9.84 14.24 1.53
CA VAL A 29 -8.84 15.24 1.94
C VAL A 29 -9.22 16.68 1.51
N ARG A 30 -10.23 16.85 0.64
CA ARG A 30 -10.77 18.19 0.34
C ARG A 30 -11.55 18.77 1.51
N ASP A 31 -12.23 17.92 2.27
CA ASP A 31 -13.14 18.32 3.34
C ASP A 31 -12.57 18.02 4.74
N PHE A 32 -11.62 17.08 4.85
CA PHE A 32 -11.00 16.67 6.10
C PHE A 32 -9.49 16.91 6.10
N ASP A 33 -8.96 17.30 7.26
CA ASP A 33 -7.51 17.37 7.43
C ASP A 33 -6.86 15.97 7.27
N PRO A 34 -5.75 15.84 6.52
CA PRO A 34 -5.07 14.55 6.33
C PRO A 34 -4.68 13.82 7.60
N THR A 35 -4.32 14.54 8.66
CA THR A 35 -3.91 13.93 9.93
C THR A 35 -5.12 13.33 10.64
N PHE A 36 -6.26 14.02 10.60
CA PHE A 36 -7.53 13.50 11.09
C PHE A 36 -7.97 12.27 10.30
N LEU A 37 -7.93 12.35 8.97
CA LEU A 37 -8.35 11.25 8.11
C LEU A 37 -7.47 10.00 8.29
N THR A 38 -6.16 10.19 8.44
CA THR A 38 -5.21 9.11 8.70
C THR A 38 -5.43 8.48 10.07
N SER A 39 -5.55 9.30 11.11
CA SER A 39 -5.81 8.83 12.48
C SER A 39 -7.16 8.13 12.61
N ALA A 40 -8.21 8.64 11.98
CA ALA A 40 -9.53 8.00 11.94
C ALA A 40 -9.48 6.61 11.29
N ARG A 41 -8.81 6.48 10.13
CA ARG A 41 -8.62 5.16 9.49
C ARG A 41 -7.86 4.19 10.39
N ALA A 42 -6.76 4.64 10.97
CA ALA A 42 -5.96 3.82 11.88
C ALA A 42 -6.77 3.38 13.10
N ALA A 43 -7.55 4.29 13.70
CA ALA A 43 -8.40 3.99 14.85
C ALA A 43 -9.50 2.99 14.51
N ILE A 44 -10.23 3.19 13.40
CA ILE A 44 -11.30 2.27 12.98
C ILE A 44 -10.72 0.88 12.69
N ALA A 45 -9.63 0.80 11.93
CA ALA A 45 -8.98 -0.48 11.62
C ALA A 45 -8.44 -1.16 12.90
N GLY A 46 -7.85 -0.39 13.81
CA GLY A 46 -7.34 -0.90 15.09
C GLY A 46 -8.45 -1.40 16.01
N LEU A 47 -9.58 -0.70 16.11
CA LEU A 47 -10.74 -1.11 16.92
C LEU A 47 -11.39 -2.37 16.36
N LEU A 48 -11.58 -2.45 15.04
CA LEU A 48 -12.10 -3.65 14.39
C LEU A 48 -11.13 -4.83 14.55
N GLY A 49 -9.83 -4.61 14.35
CA GLY A 49 -8.81 -5.62 14.57
C GLY A 49 -8.80 -6.12 16.02
N LEU A 50 -8.86 -5.22 16.99
CA LEU A 50 -8.94 -5.57 18.41
C LEU A 50 -10.20 -6.38 18.72
N ALA A 51 -11.37 -5.95 18.21
CA ALA A 51 -12.62 -6.66 18.39
C ALA A 51 -12.55 -8.10 17.85
N LEU A 52 -11.96 -8.29 16.67
CA LEU A 52 -11.76 -9.62 16.08
C LEU A 52 -10.78 -10.46 16.91
N LEU A 53 -9.65 -9.90 17.36
CA LEU A 53 -8.69 -10.61 18.20
C LEU A 53 -9.32 -11.07 19.52
N LEU A 54 -10.18 -10.23 20.13
CA LEU A 54 -10.92 -10.56 21.34
C LEU A 54 -11.99 -11.63 21.08
N LEU A 55 -12.77 -11.48 20.00
CA LEU A 55 -13.83 -12.42 19.62
C LEU A 55 -13.26 -13.82 19.33
N PHE A 56 -12.16 -13.89 18.59
CA PHE A 56 -11.48 -15.14 18.24
C PHE A 56 -10.44 -15.58 19.28
N ARG A 57 -10.32 -14.89 20.42
CA ARG A 57 -9.40 -15.20 21.53
C ARG A 57 -7.98 -15.54 21.09
N GLN A 58 -7.44 -14.71 20.20
CA GLN A 58 -6.12 -14.96 19.60
C GLN A 58 -4.99 -14.85 20.65
N LYS A 59 -3.92 -15.64 20.46
CA LYS A 59 -2.73 -15.62 21.34
C LYS A 59 -2.06 -14.25 21.28
N ARG A 60 -1.59 -13.75 22.42
CA ARG A 60 -0.80 -12.51 22.46
C ARG A 60 0.54 -12.71 21.72
N PRO A 61 1.03 -11.68 21.02
CA PRO A 61 2.31 -11.74 20.32
C PRO A 61 3.47 -12.01 21.30
N GLU A 62 4.49 -12.72 20.83
CA GLU A 62 5.66 -13.03 21.65
C GLU A 62 6.57 -11.80 21.73
N ARG A 63 7.44 -11.71 22.75
CA ARG A 63 8.29 -10.52 22.95
C ARG A 63 9.22 -10.27 21.76
N GLY A 64 9.62 -11.32 21.05
CA GLY A 64 10.42 -11.22 19.82
C GLY A 64 9.67 -10.58 18.65
N ASP A 65 8.34 -10.66 18.61
CA ASP A 65 7.52 -10.11 17.53
C ASP A 65 7.27 -8.61 17.69
N LEU A 66 7.43 -8.09 18.92
CA LEU A 66 7.09 -6.70 19.25
C LEU A 66 7.88 -5.69 18.43
N LEU A 67 9.18 -5.93 18.20
CA LEU A 67 10.00 -5.03 17.40
C LEU A 67 9.52 -4.96 15.95
N SER A 68 9.26 -6.13 15.34
CA SER A 68 8.71 -6.22 13.99
C SER A 68 7.33 -5.57 13.90
N LEU A 69 6.48 -5.77 14.91
CA LEU A 69 5.15 -5.18 14.98
C LEU A 69 5.20 -3.66 15.05
N VAL A 70 6.11 -3.09 15.85
CA VAL A 70 6.31 -1.64 15.95
C VAL A 70 6.82 -1.07 14.62
N ILE A 71 7.79 -1.72 13.97
CA ILE A 71 8.30 -1.27 12.66
C ILE A 71 7.18 -1.26 11.62
N VAL A 72 6.37 -2.32 11.56
CA VAL A 72 5.25 -2.42 10.62
C VAL A 72 4.18 -1.38 10.94
N ALA A 73 3.84 -1.17 12.21
CA ALA A 73 2.86 -0.16 12.61
C ALA A 73 3.32 1.25 12.22
N LEU A 74 4.57 1.60 12.52
CA LEU A 74 5.13 2.92 12.17
C LEU A 74 5.20 3.13 10.66
N GLY A 75 5.64 2.12 9.89
CA GLY A 75 5.78 2.24 8.44
C GLY A 75 4.44 2.22 7.70
N VAL A 76 3.60 1.22 7.97
CA VAL A 76 2.42 0.91 7.15
C VAL A 76 1.16 1.64 7.64
N VAL A 77 1.02 1.85 8.95
CA VAL A 77 -0.19 2.48 9.52
C VAL A 77 -0.03 4.00 9.61
N VAL A 78 1.15 4.46 10.02
CA VAL A 78 1.40 5.90 10.22
C VAL A 78 2.12 6.51 9.03
N GLY A 79 3.32 6.02 8.72
CA GLY A 79 4.24 6.62 7.74
C GLY A 79 3.63 6.68 6.36
N PHE A 80 3.34 5.53 5.75
CA PHE A 80 2.87 5.45 4.37
C PHE A 80 1.58 6.25 4.13
N PRO A 81 0.50 6.13 4.94
CA PRO A 81 -0.73 6.88 4.69
C PRO A 81 -0.56 8.38 4.89
N LEU A 82 0.18 8.80 5.92
CA LEU A 82 0.43 10.22 6.19
C LEU A 82 1.25 10.86 5.06
N LEU A 83 2.35 10.22 4.68
CA LEU A 83 3.24 10.66 3.60
C LEU A 83 2.49 10.69 2.27
N THR A 84 1.70 9.66 1.96
CA THR A 84 0.84 9.61 0.76
C THR A 84 -0.20 10.74 0.74
N ALA A 85 -0.86 11.00 1.88
CA ALA A 85 -1.87 12.04 1.98
C ALA A 85 -1.26 13.45 1.85
N LEU A 86 -0.04 13.66 2.36
CA LEU A 86 0.72 14.89 2.16
C LEU A 86 1.19 15.05 0.71
N ALA A 87 1.72 13.98 0.10
CA ALA A 87 2.12 13.98 -1.31
C ALA A 87 0.95 14.34 -2.24
N LEU A 88 -0.25 13.81 -1.96
CA LEU A 88 -1.47 14.11 -2.73
C LEU A 88 -1.89 15.59 -2.69
N LYS A 89 -1.41 16.40 -1.73
CA LYS A 89 -1.60 17.86 -1.76
C LYS A 89 -0.75 18.55 -2.83
N HIS A 90 0.37 17.94 -3.22
CA HIS A 90 1.38 18.53 -4.11
C HIS A 90 1.51 17.81 -5.45
N VAL A 91 0.82 16.67 -5.63
CA VAL A 91 0.95 15.79 -6.79
C VAL A 91 -0.44 15.50 -7.39
N THR A 92 -0.54 15.52 -8.73
CA THR A 92 -1.76 15.13 -9.44
C THR A 92 -1.99 13.62 -9.31
N THR A 93 -3.24 13.15 -9.32
CA THR A 93 -3.56 11.71 -9.17
C THR A 93 -2.81 10.85 -10.18
N ALA A 94 -2.58 11.39 -11.39
CA ALA A 94 -1.89 10.70 -12.48
C ALA A 94 -0.44 10.34 -12.13
N HIS A 95 0.26 11.20 -11.37
CA HIS A 95 1.66 10.98 -11.03
C HIS A 95 1.82 10.04 -9.82
N SER A 96 0.86 10.05 -8.88
CA SER A 96 0.80 9.08 -7.77
C SER A 96 0.58 7.63 -8.22
N ILE A 97 -0.04 7.40 -9.38
CA ILE A 97 -0.28 6.06 -9.94
C ILE A 97 1.06 5.37 -10.31
N ILE A 98 2.11 6.13 -10.65
CA ILE A 98 3.43 5.58 -10.96
C ILE A 98 4.03 4.89 -9.74
N PHE A 99 4.10 5.62 -8.62
CA PHE A 99 4.66 5.11 -7.38
C PHE A 99 3.89 3.88 -6.88
N VAL A 100 2.57 3.93 -6.94
CA VAL A 100 1.71 2.80 -6.56
C VAL A 100 1.90 1.60 -7.48
N GLY A 101 2.08 1.81 -8.79
CA GLY A 101 2.31 0.72 -9.74
C GLY A 101 3.72 0.11 -9.69
N LEU A 102 4.70 0.85 -9.17
CA LEU A 102 6.06 0.35 -8.89
C LEU A 102 6.19 -0.31 -7.51
N LEU A 103 5.26 -0.03 -6.59
CA LEU A 103 5.26 -0.54 -5.23
C LEU A 103 5.28 -2.08 -5.13
N PRO A 104 4.59 -2.86 -6.01
CA PRO A 104 4.71 -4.32 -6.02
C PRO A 104 6.12 -4.81 -6.35
N LEU A 105 6.80 -4.15 -7.30
CA LEU A 105 8.19 -4.48 -7.66
C LEU A 105 9.12 -4.17 -6.49
N ALA A 106 8.98 -2.99 -5.88
CA ALA A 106 9.73 -2.62 -4.69
C ALA A 106 9.51 -3.60 -3.54
N THR A 107 8.25 -3.96 -3.26
CA THR A 107 7.87 -4.95 -2.23
C THR A 107 8.51 -6.30 -2.50
N ALA A 108 8.52 -6.76 -3.76
CA ALA A 108 9.17 -8.01 -4.12
C ALA A 108 10.69 -7.97 -3.91
N ILE A 109 11.36 -6.86 -4.27
CA ILE A 109 12.79 -6.67 -4.02
C ILE A 109 13.09 -6.75 -2.52
N PHE A 110 12.34 -6.02 -1.69
CA PHE A 110 12.51 -6.08 -0.24
C PHE A 110 12.13 -7.46 0.34
N GLY A 111 11.16 -8.16 -0.23
CA GLY A 111 10.82 -9.54 0.12
C GLY A 111 11.99 -10.50 -0.12
N VAL A 112 12.73 -10.35 -1.22
CA VAL A 112 13.94 -11.12 -1.48
C VAL A 112 15.08 -10.72 -0.53
N LEU A 113 15.34 -9.42 -0.38
CA LEU A 113 16.47 -8.92 0.42
C LEU A 113 16.32 -9.22 1.92
N ARG A 114 15.11 -9.05 2.46
CA ARG A 114 14.85 -9.17 3.91
C ARG A 114 14.17 -10.47 4.29
N GLY A 115 13.28 -11.00 3.45
CA GLY A 115 12.54 -12.23 3.70
C GLY A 115 13.25 -13.49 3.18
N GLY A 116 14.26 -13.34 2.30
CA GLY A 116 14.92 -14.46 1.65
C GLY A 116 14.04 -15.19 0.63
N ASP A 117 12.92 -14.56 0.22
CA ASP A 117 12.01 -15.13 -0.77
C ASP A 117 12.75 -15.35 -2.10
N ARG A 118 12.42 -16.44 -2.80
CA ARG A 118 12.97 -16.74 -4.12
C ARG A 118 11.84 -16.82 -5.17
N PRO A 119 11.35 -15.66 -5.66
CA PRO A 119 10.34 -15.62 -6.70
C PRO A 119 10.86 -16.30 -7.97
N ARG A 120 9.96 -16.97 -8.70
CA ARG A 120 10.30 -17.62 -9.96
C ARG A 120 10.76 -16.59 -11.00
N PRO A 121 11.67 -16.93 -11.94
CA PRO A 121 12.10 -16.00 -12.99
C PRO A 121 10.95 -15.38 -13.79
N ALA A 122 9.88 -16.15 -14.04
CA ALA A 122 8.68 -15.65 -14.70
C ALA A 122 8.01 -14.48 -13.94
N PHE A 123 8.02 -14.50 -12.60
CA PHE A 123 7.48 -13.40 -11.79
C PHE A 123 8.22 -12.10 -12.06
N TRP A 124 9.56 -12.14 -12.14
CA TRP A 124 10.38 -10.97 -12.44
C TRP A 124 10.12 -10.43 -13.84
N LEU A 125 10.01 -11.31 -14.83
CA LEU A 125 9.67 -10.91 -16.20
C LEU A 125 8.35 -10.15 -16.24
N PHE A 126 7.28 -10.73 -15.68
CA PHE A 126 5.96 -10.08 -15.67
C PHE A 126 5.92 -8.82 -14.81
N SER A 127 6.65 -8.79 -13.68
CA SER A 127 6.74 -7.60 -12.82
C SER A 127 7.46 -6.45 -13.50
N CYS A 128 8.56 -6.74 -14.22
CA CYS A 128 9.29 -5.74 -15.00
C CYS A 128 8.44 -5.22 -16.18
N ILE A 129 7.74 -6.10 -16.90
CA ILE A 129 6.84 -5.71 -17.99
C ILE A 129 5.71 -4.82 -17.45
N GLY A 130 5.04 -5.24 -16.37
CA GLY A 130 3.96 -4.45 -15.76
C GLY A 130 4.45 -3.08 -15.29
N SER A 131 5.61 -3.04 -14.64
CA SER A 131 6.25 -1.78 -14.19
C SER A 131 6.59 -0.86 -15.37
N ALA A 132 7.14 -1.41 -16.45
CA ALA A 132 7.46 -0.66 -17.65
C ALA A 132 6.21 -0.09 -18.35
N LEU A 133 5.11 -0.85 -18.38
CA LEU A 133 3.83 -0.38 -18.92
C LEU A 133 3.25 0.77 -18.07
N VAL A 134 3.29 0.66 -16.75
CA VAL A 134 2.84 1.74 -15.85
C VAL A 134 3.68 3.00 -16.04
N ALA A 135 5.02 2.85 -16.05
CA ALA A 135 5.93 3.97 -16.26
C ALA A 135 5.73 4.61 -17.64
N GLY A 136 5.59 3.80 -18.70
CA GLY A 136 5.34 4.26 -20.05
C GLY A 136 4.00 4.99 -20.19
N PHE A 137 2.93 4.46 -19.60
CA PHE A 137 1.64 5.15 -19.56
C PHE A 137 1.76 6.52 -18.91
N ALA A 138 2.44 6.61 -17.77
CA ALA A 138 2.53 7.86 -17.06
C ALA A 138 3.41 8.92 -17.77
N LEU A 139 4.47 8.49 -18.47
CA LEU A 139 5.26 9.37 -19.34
C LEU A 139 4.40 9.99 -20.45
N THR A 140 3.43 9.25 -21.00
CA THR A 140 2.51 9.77 -22.02
C THR A 140 1.44 10.72 -21.48
N GLN A 141 1.17 10.70 -20.16
CA GLN A 141 0.19 11.59 -19.51
C GLN A 141 0.76 12.97 -19.12
N GLY A 142 2.04 13.25 -19.41
CA GLY A 142 2.68 14.53 -19.09
C GLY A 142 3.08 14.61 -17.62
N VAL A 143 4.29 14.15 -17.31
CA VAL A 143 4.86 14.21 -15.96
C VAL A 143 5.16 15.67 -15.60
N THR A 144 4.38 16.22 -14.67
CA THR A 144 4.72 17.46 -13.96
C THR A 144 5.42 17.07 -12.67
N ALA A 145 6.75 17.10 -12.69
CA ALA A 145 7.58 16.75 -11.53
C ALA A 145 7.34 17.76 -10.39
N SER A 146 7.07 17.26 -9.19
CA SER A 146 6.88 18.07 -7.98
C SER A 146 7.92 17.60 -6.97
N PRO A 147 9.07 18.28 -6.84
CA PRO A 147 10.18 17.81 -6.01
C PRO A 147 9.79 17.55 -4.55
N VAL A 148 8.83 18.33 -4.03
CA VAL A 148 8.29 18.17 -2.68
C VAL A 148 7.37 16.96 -2.59
N GLY A 149 6.54 16.74 -3.62
CA GLY A 149 5.65 15.58 -3.67
C GLY A 149 6.37 14.26 -3.89
N ASP A 150 7.42 14.27 -4.72
CA ASP A 150 8.23 13.09 -5.03
C ASP A 150 9.07 12.65 -3.83
N GLY A 151 9.49 13.59 -2.96
CA GLY A 151 10.18 13.25 -1.71
C GLY A 151 9.27 12.72 -0.60
N LEU A 152 7.95 12.82 -0.78
CA LEU A 152 6.93 12.34 0.17
C LEU A 152 6.32 11.00 -0.25
N MET A 153 6.68 10.43 -1.40
CA MET A 153 6.24 9.10 -1.86
C MET A 153 7.38 8.09 -1.82
#